data_AF-A0A5N6VFJ0-F1
#
_entry.id   AF-A0A5N6VFJ0-F1
#
_cell.length_a   1.000
_cell.length_b   1.000
_cell.length_c   1.000
_cell.angle_alpha   90.00
_cell.angle_beta   90.00
_cell.angle_gamma   90.00
#
_symmetry.space_group_name_H-M   'P 1'
#
loop_
_entity.id
_entity.type
_entity.pdbx_description
1 polymer ?
#
loop_
_entity_poly.entity_id
_entity_poly.type
_entity_poly.pdbx_seq_one_letter_code
_entity_poly.pdbx_strand_id
1 'polypeptide(L)'
;MSLPGLDLTQPSADNQFAPAPPTQISLSKGSEWRFEVAFGAVIRVKLLAGTAELFGTELAPSQTYTFSGTKGAIYTWHGCTLEVGAGDTGPSVDGLAPGGLSGATPRGLGAGGCQSEYTAEETPMVEYANVHFALETMRQEAKATGKDGPRVLILGPENAGKTSVAKILTAYATKVERQPIVVNLDPTEGMLSVPGTLTATAFRTMMDVEEGWGSSPMSGPSAVPVKLPLVYFYPMQNPLEAEGSVYRPIVSRLALSVMGRMAEDEEARETGIIVDTPGALSQGKPGSLEMINHIVTEFSITTILVIGSERLYSLMMKNYDNKPTSSASAVASDERITVVKLSKSGGCVDRDAAFMKGVRESQIRTYFFGNPIPSTASAALSLSASSTTNVTLSPHAQQLDFNTLGIYNYTIASLDEDEDEYDPSQLGAGDSFLPGGGNDAEASQTQQDEPARATPLPGIVSSIESATPPVASNVPLKKVLPPAPSTLANSLIAITNAPTTASAAEVRDASIMGFLYVAEVDSEKGKIRALAPVGGRVPPRAIVWGKKWPGEVVGLVG
;
A
#
# COMPACT_ATOMS: atom_id res chain seq x y z
N MET A 1 40.10 -18.18 70.44
CA MET A 1 39.58 -19.56 70.35
C MET A 1 38.26 -19.53 69.59
N SER A 2 38.32 -19.59 68.25
CA SER A 2 37.27 -20.10 67.36
C SER A 2 37.68 -19.88 65.88
N LEU A 3 37.71 -20.98 65.13
CA LEU A 3 37.85 -21.10 63.66
C LEU A 3 36.41 -21.16 63.03
N PRO A 4 36.20 -21.28 61.70
CA PRO A 4 35.97 -20.16 60.77
C PRO A 4 34.77 -20.38 59.80
N GLY A 5 34.50 -19.42 58.91
CA GLY A 5 34.01 -19.72 57.55
C GLY A 5 32.50 -19.86 57.32
N LEU A 6 31.82 -18.73 57.12
CA LEU A 6 30.55 -18.63 56.40
C LEU A 6 30.47 -17.22 55.79
N ASP A 7 31.17 -17.01 54.67
CA ASP A 7 30.95 -15.84 53.82
C ASP A 7 30.23 -16.30 52.55
N LEU A 8 28.96 -15.90 52.46
CA LEU A 8 28.11 -16.07 51.29
C LEU A 8 28.54 -15.06 50.23
N THR A 9 29.46 -15.44 49.34
CA THR A 9 29.67 -14.70 48.09
C THR A 9 28.48 -14.96 47.17
N GLN A 10 27.60 -13.96 47.02
CA GLN A 10 26.65 -13.88 45.91
C GLN A 10 27.42 -13.99 44.58
N PRO A 11 27.00 -14.84 43.62
CA PRO A 11 27.48 -14.72 42.26
C PRO A 11 26.84 -13.47 41.64
N SER A 12 27.65 -12.48 41.32
CA SER A 12 27.29 -11.34 40.47
C SER A 12 26.85 -11.87 39.10
N ALA A 13 25.55 -11.72 38.80
CA ALA A 13 24.94 -12.11 37.54
C ALA A 13 25.19 -11.03 36.46
N ASP A 14 26.45 -10.85 36.06
CA ASP A 14 26.79 -10.19 34.79
C ASP A 14 27.04 -11.27 33.74
N ASN A 15 25.97 -11.98 33.35
CA ASN A 15 25.98 -12.72 32.09
C ASN A 15 25.88 -11.70 30.96
N GLN A 16 27.04 -11.20 30.52
CA GLN A 16 27.20 -10.56 29.21
C GLN A 16 26.76 -11.60 28.16
N PHE A 17 25.56 -11.45 27.61
CA PHE A 17 25.15 -12.18 26.42
C PHE A 17 26.05 -11.73 25.27
N ALA A 18 27.14 -12.46 25.02
CA ALA A 18 27.88 -12.31 23.78
C ALA A 18 26.90 -12.59 22.61
N PRO A 19 26.84 -11.71 21.59
CA PRO A 19 26.01 -11.98 20.42
C PRO A 19 26.46 -13.30 19.79
N ALA A 20 25.49 -14.13 19.37
CA ALA A 20 25.78 -15.39 18.71
C ALA A 20 26.71 -15.15 17.50
N PRO A 21 27.69 -16.03 17.25
CA PRO A 21 28.60 -15.88 16.12
C PRO A 21 27.80 -15.86 14.81
N PRO A 22 28.25 -15.08 13.81
CA PRO A 22 27.57 -15.02 12.52
C PRO A 22 27.57 -16.40 11.84
N THR A 23 26.45 -16.77 11.25
CA THR A 23 26.25 -18.03 10.53
C THR A 23 26.52 -17.82 9.05
N GLN A 24 27.28 -18.72 8.42
CA GLN A 24 27.44 -18.71 6.96
C GLN A 24 26.43 -19.64 6.29
N ILE A 25 25.81 -19.15 5.23
CA ILE A 25 24.81 -19.87 4.44
C ILE A 25 25.32 -19.94 3.00
N SER A 26 25.57 -21.16 2.52
CA SER A 26 25.97 -21.39 1.14
C SER A 26 24.76 -21.84 0.32
N LEU A 27 24.49 -21.11 -0.76
CA LEU A 27 23.39 -21.37 -1.68
C LEU A 27 23.94 -21.95 -2.99
N SER A 28 23.34 -23.05 -3.43
CA SER A 28 23.60 -23.63 -4.74
C SER A 28 22.93 -22.81 -5.84
N LYS A 29 23.37 -22.99 -7.09
CA LYS A 29 22.76 -22.36 -8.26
C LYS A 29 21.24 -22.64 -8.30
N GLY A 30 20.44 -21.60 -8.46
CA GLY A 30 18.99 -21.71 -8.62
C GLY A 30 18.22 -21.86 -7.31
N SER A 31 18.89 -21.75 -6.16
CA SER A 31 18.26 -21.80 -4.84
C SER A 31 18.05 -20.41 -4.24
N GLU A 32 17.16 -20.33 -3.26
CA GLU A 32 16.95 -19.15 -2.43
C GLU A 32 17.01 -19.48 -0.93
N TRP A 33 17.53 -18.54 -0.15
CA TRP A 33 17.39 -18.54 1.29
C TRP A 33 16.15 -17.73 1.68
N ARG A 34 15.20 -18.39 2.35
CA ARG A 34 13.98 -17.76 2.87
C ARG A 34 14.14 -17.49 4.34
N PHE A 35 13.70 -16.31 4.77
CA PHE A 35 13.83 -15.89 6.16
C PHE A 35 12.66 -15.00 6.60
N GLU A 36 12.34 -15.08 7.88
CA GLU A 36 11.31 -14.28 8.54
C GLU A 36 11.90 -13.61 9.79
N VAL A 37 11.76 -12.28 9.86
CA VAL A 37 12.24 -11.46 10.97
C VAL A 37 11.04 -10.78 11.62
N ALA A 38 10.89 -10.96 12.92
CA ALA A 38 9.86 -10.27 13.70
C ALA A 38 10.08 -8.76 13.73
N PHE A 39 9.02 -7.98 13.97
CA PHE A 39 9.18 -6.59 14.38
C PHE A 39 9.94 -6.54 15.71
N GLY A 40 10.91 -5.61 15.82
CA GLY A 40 11.78 -5.45 16.99
C GLY A 40 13.00 -6.38 17.01
N ALA A 41 13.05 -7.39 16.14
CA ALA A 41 14.27 -8.17 15.88
C ALA A 41 14.99 -7.59 14.66
N VAL A 42 16.32 -7.65 14.66
CA VAL A 42 17.15 -7.16 13.57
C VAL A 42 18.15 -8.24 13.19
N ILE A 43 18.27 -8.53 11.90
CA ILE A 43 19.34 -9.37 11.36
C ILE A 43 20.23 -8.55 10.43
N ARG A 44 21.49 -8.95 10.30
CA ARG A 44 22.45 -8.40 9.34
C ARG A 44 22.84 -9.49 8.35
N VAL A 45 22.76 -9.18 7.07
CA VAL A 45 23.10 -10.10 5.97
C VAL A 45 24.18 -9.48 5.10
N LYS A 46 25.21 -10.25 4.78
CA LYS A 46 26.33 -9.81 3.94
C LYS A 46 26.63 -10.85 2.87
N LEU A 47 26.79 -10.41 1.62
CA LEU A 47 27.25 -11.28 0.54
C LEU A 47 28.78 -11.43 0.61
N LEU A 48 29.26 -12.65 0.87
CA LEU A 48 30.69 -12.96 0.95
C LEU A 48 31.27 -13.35 -0.42
N ALA A 49 30.54 -14.14 -1.20
CA ALA A 49 30.99 -14.64 -2.50
C ALA A 49 29.79 -14.96 -3.42
N GLY A 50 30.01 -14.91 -4.74
CA GLY A 50 29.00 -15.20 -5.75
C GLY A 50 28.08 -14.00 -6.02
N THR A 51 26.89 -14.27 -6.56
CA THR A 51 25.85 -13.25 -6.82
C THR A 51 24.55 -13.64 -6.14
N ALA A 52 23.85 -12.67 -5.59
CA ALA A 52 22.57 -12.87 -4.94
C ALA A 52 21.66 -11.65 -5.14
N GLU A 53 20.35 -11.86 -5.12
CA GLU A 53 19.37 -10.80 -5.27
C GLU A 53 18.18 -10.98 -4.33
N LEU A 54 17.64 -9.88 -3.84
CA LEU A 54 16.39 -9.82 -3.07
C LEU A 54 15.33 -9.16 -3.95
N PHE A 55 14.33 -9.94 -4.35
CA PHE A 55 13.26 -9.50 -5.27
C PHE A 55 13.78 -8.77 -6.52
N GLY A 56 14.86 -9.31 -7.11
CA GLY A 56 15.48 -8.79 -8.33
C GLY A 56 16.53 -7.70 -8.10
N THR A 57 16.66 -7.12 -6.91
CA THR A 57 17.72 -6.15 -6.58
C THR A 57 18.97 -6.89 -6.13
N GLU A 58 20.11 -6.63 -6.78
CA GLU A 58 21.38 -7.30 -6.46
C GLU A 58 21.98 -6.85 -5.13
N LEU A 59 22.51 -7.80 -4.38
CA LEU A 59 23.31 -7.54 -3.19
C LEU A 59 24.75 -7.24 -3.61
N ALA A 60 25.28 -6.12 -3.16
CA ALA A 60 26.67 -5.75 -3.39
C ALA A 60 27.61 -6.65 -2.54
N PRO A 61 28.71 -7.14 -3.11
CA PRO A 61 29.70 -7.91 -2.36
C PRO A 61 30.27 -7.12 -1.18
N SER A 62 30.43 -7.79 -0.05
CA SER A 62 30.95 -7.23 1.20
C SER A 62 30.12 -6.08 1.82
N GLN A 63 28.96 -5.78 1.25
CA GLN A 63 28.00 -4.83 1.81
C GLN A 63 27.12 -5.53 2.86
N THR A 64 26.89 -4.87 3.98
CA THR A 64 26.00 -5.36 5.04
C THR A 64 24.63 -4.71 4.89
N TYR A 65 23.60 -5.54 4.83
CA TYR A 65 22.19 -5.18 4.79
C TYR A 65 21.50 -5.59 6.09
N THR A 66 20.49 -4.86 6.50
CA THR A 66 19.81 -4.94 7.78
C THR A 66 18.32 -5.12 7.55
N PHE A 67 17.74 -6.16 8.15
CA PHE A 67 16.33 -6.46 8.00
C PHE A 67 15.64 -6.56 9.36
N SER A 68 14.42 -6.03 9.45
CA SER A 68 13.54 -6.04 10.62
C SER A 68 12.09 -6.09 10.14
N GLY A 69 11.22 -6.83 10.84
CA GLY A 69 9.81 -6.95 10.44
C GLY A 69 9.60 -7.42 8.99
N THR A 70 10.55 -8.22 8.48
CA THR A 70 10.67 -8.54 7.05
C THR A 70 10.52 -10.04 6.85
N LYS A 71 9.74 -10.42 5.82
CA LYS A 71 9.67 -11.78 5.30
C LYS A 71 10.21 -11.75 3.87
N GLY A 72 11.33 -12.42 3.62
CA GLY A 72 12.12 -12.24 2.40
C GLY A 72 12.70 -13.54 1.85
N ALA A 73 13.14 -13.47 0.59
CA ALA A 73 13.84 -14.55 -0.09
C ALA A 73 15.03 -13.99 -0.88
N ILE A 74 16.25 -14.39 -0.51
CA ILE A 74 17.47 -14.03 -1.24
C ILE A 74 17.79 -15.17 -2.20
N TYR A 75 17.68 -14.89 -3.49
CA TYR A 75 17.86 -15.85 -4.58
C TYR A 75 19.24 -15.74 -5.22
N THR A 76 19.76 -16.83 -5.79
CA THR A 76 20.99 -16.81 -6.59
C THR A 76 20.87 -17.58 -7.91
N TRP A 77 21.27 -16.94 -9.01
CA TRP A 77 21.35 -17.56 -10.34
C TRP A 77 22.58 -18.45 -10.54
N HIS A 78 23.64 -18.26 -9.75
CA HIS A 78 24.96 -18.86 -10.00
C HIS A 78 25.56 -19.57 -8.77
N GLY A 79 24.97 -19.38 -7.59
CA GLY A 79 25.51 -19.80 -6.31
C GLY A 79 26.12 -18.62 -5.56
N CYS A 80 25.99 -18.62 -4.24
CA CYS A 80 26.58 -17.59 -3.37
C CYS A 80 26.83 -18.08 -1.96
N THR A 81 27.58 -17.29 -1.19
CA THR A 81 27.76 -17.48 0.25
C THR A 81 27.35 -16.19 0.96
N LEU A 82 26.41 -16.32 1.89
CA LEU A 82 25.91 -15.25 2.74
C LEU A 82 26.48 -15.42 4.16
N GLU A 83 26.72 -14.31 4.83
CA GLU A 83 26.95 -14.24 6.27
C GLU A 83 25.75 -13.59 6.93
N VAL A 84 25.17 -14.25 7.92
CA VAL A 84 23.99 -13.80 8.65
C VAL A 84 24.34 -13.68 10.13
N GLY A 85 24.28 -12.46 10.64
CA GLY A 85 24.56 -12.15 12.05
C GLY A 85 23.35 -11.52 12.74
N ALA A 86 23.35 -11.57 14.07
CA ALA A 86 22.37 -10.83 14.84
C ALA A 86 22.65 -9.32 14.74
N GLY A 87 21.61 -8.53 14.49
CA GLY A 87 21.67 -7.09 14.65
C GLY A 87 21.51 -6.69 16.11
N ASP A 88 22.04 -5.51 16.44
CA ASP A 88 21.75 -4.87 17.72
C ASP A 88 20.24 -4.57 17.78
N THR A 89 19.57 -5.08 18.81
CA THR A 89 18.21 -4.64 19.13
C THR A 89 18.30 -3.18 19.52
N GLY A 90 17.68 -2.27 18.75
CA GLY A 90 17.52 -0.88 19.18
C GLY A 90 16.85 -0.82 20.56
N PRO A 91 16.98 0.28 21.31
CA PRO A 91 16.22 0.44 22.55
C PRO A 91 14.75 0.24 22.21
N SER A 92 14.08 -0.64 22.96
CA SER A 92 12.63 -0.64 23.04
C SER A 92 12.21 0.80 23.33
N VAL A 93 11.65 1.50 22.35
CA VAL A 93 10.95 2.75 22.62
C VAL A 93 9.79 2.35 23.52
N ASP A 94 9.80 2.86 24.75
CA ASP A 94 8.82 2.58 25.79
C ASP A 94 7.39 2.61 25.21
N GLY A 95 6.63 1.52 25.38
CA GLY A 95 5.17 1.58 25.34
C GLY A 95 4.39 0.61 24.44
N LEU A 96 5.00 -0.33 23.70
CA LEU A 96 4.24 -1.25 22.82
C LEU A 96 4.59 -2.74 22.97
N ALA A 97 4.75 -3.21 24.21
CA ALA A 97 4.55 -4.63 24.51
C ALA A 97 3.03 -4.91 24.63
N PRO A 98 2.41 -5.72 23.75
CA PRO A 98 1.08 -6.23 24.02
C PRO A 98 1.18 -7.25 25.16
N GLY A 99 0.75 -6.86 26.35
CA GLY A 99 0.68 -7.74 27.51
C GLY A 99 1.89 -7.62 28.44
N GLY A 100 1.64 -7.19 29.67
CA GLY A 100 2.66 -7.06 30.70
C GLY A 100 3.28 -8.42 31.05
N LEU A 101 4.60 -8.43 31.12
CA LEU A 101 5.48 -9.11 32.07
C LEU A 101 6.91 -8.81 31.60
N SER A 102 7.80 -8.45 32.53
CA SER A 102 9.23 -8.31 32.28
C SER A 102 9.77 -9.54 31.53
N GLY A 103 10.21 -9.39 30.27
CA GLY A 103 10.72 -10.51 29.47
C GLY A 103 11.17 -10.06 28.09
N ALA A 104 12.38 -10.47 27.70
CA ALA A 104 13.00 -10.18 26.42
C ALA A 104 12.04 -10.40 25.23
N THR A 105 12.09 -9.52 24.22
CA THR A 105 11.49 -9.78 22.90
C THR A 105 11.84 -11.20 22.45
N PRO A 106 10.89 -12.03 22.03
CA PRO A 106 11.17 -13.39 21.61
C PRO A 106 12.02 -13.34 20.33
N ARG A 107 13.35 -13.39 20.50
CA ARG A 107 14.29 -13.59 19.41
C ARG A 107 14.05 -15.00 18.86
N GLY A 108 13.93 -15.12 17.54
CA GLY A 108 13.83 -16.41 16.91
C GLY A 108 15.11 -17.23 17.09
N LEU A 109 15.02 -18.55 16.88
CA LEU A 109 16.14 -19.47 17.07
C LEU A 109 17.01 -19.62 15.80
N GLY A 110 16.60 -19.03 14.66
CA GLY A 110 17.35 -19.04 13.41
C GLY A 110 18.56 -18.11 13.42
N ALA A 111 19.38 -18.16 12.38
CA ALA A 111 20.56 -17.32 12.21
C ALA A 111 20.23 -15.84 12.42
N GLY A 112 21.05 -15.16 13.23
CA GLY A 112 20.84 -13.76 13.59
C GLY A 112 19.57 -13.45 14.39
N GLY A 113 18.76 -14.44 14.77
CA GLY A 113 17.48 -14.25 15.46
C GLY A 113 16.24 -14.36 14.57
N CYS A 114 16.36 -14.92 13.36
CA CYS A 114 15.23 -15.23 12.47
C CYS A 114 14.18 -16.10 13.17
N GLN A 115 12.89 -15.77 12.98
CA GLN A 115 11.77 -16.60 13.45
C GLN A 115 11.69 -17.92 12.70
N SER A 116 11.96 -17.88 11.40
CA SER A 116 11.98 -19.01 10.49
C SER A 116 13.02 -18.76 9.43
N GLU A 117 13.81 -19.77 9.09
CA GLU A 117 14.73 -19.71 7.97
C GLU A 117 14.95 -21.10 7.37
N TYR A 118 15.13 -21.17 6.05
CA TYR A 118 15.45 -22.40 5.35
C TYR A 118 15.87 -22.09 3.90
N THR A 119 16.60 -23.03 3.29
CA THR A 119 16.95 -22.96 1.86
C THR A 119 15.93 -23.72 1.03
N ALA A 120 15.50 -23.13 -0.08
CA ALA A 120 14.60 -23.75 -1.04
C ALA A 120 15.26 -23.82 -2.43
N GLU A 121 15.17 -24.99 -3.07
CA GLU A 121 15.70 -25.22 -4.43
C GLU A 121 14.61 -25.05 -5.51
N GLU A 122 13.34 -25.23 -5.13
CA GLU A 122 12.20 -25.06 -6.04
C GLU A 122 11.68 -23.61 -5.99
N THR A 123 11.90 -22.88 -7.09
CA THR A 123 11.51 -21.48 -7.23
C THR A 123 10.93 -21.20 -8.63
N PRO A 124 9.94 -20.31 -8.75
CA PRO A 124 9.41 -19.89 -10.04
C PRO A 124 10.25 -18.79 -10.72
N MET A 125 11.51 -18.58 -10.31
CA MET A 125 12.34 -17.47 -10.79
C MET A 125 12.60 -17.51 -12.30
N VAL A 126 12.68 -18.71 -12.88
CA VAL A 126 12.79 -18.89 -14.33
C VAL A 126 11.52 -18.40 -15.05
N GLU A 127 10.33 -18.63 -14.48
CA GLU A 127 9.08 -18.10 -15.05
C GLU A 127 9.08 -16.57 -15.03
N TYR A 128 9.51 -15.96 -13.93
CA TYR A 128 9.57 -14.50 -13.80
C TYR A 128 10.60 -13.88 -14.76
N ALA A 129 11.76 -14.52 -14.95
CA ALA A 129 12.74 -14.11 -15.94
C ALA A 129 12.19 -14.20 -17.38
N ASN A 130 11.49 -15.29 -17.71
CA ASN A 130 10.86 -15.46 -19.03
C ASN A 130 9.82 -14.36 -19.30
N VAL A 131 9.00 -14.00 -18.32
CA VAL A 131 8.08 -12.86 -18.42
C VAL A 131 8.84 -11.56 -18.67
N HIS A 132 9.91 -11.29 -17.92
CA HIS A 132 10.72 -10.10 -18.13
C HIS A 132 11.28 -10.02 -19.56
N PHE A 133 11.84 -11.11 -20.09
CA PHE A 133 12.35 -11.13 -21.47
C PHE A 133 11.25 -10.95 -22.51
N ALA A 134 10.07 -11.54 -22.32
CA ALA A 134 8.93 -11.33 -23.21
C ALA A 134 8.48 -9.86 -23.20
N LEU A 135 8.39 -9.24 -22.02
CA LEU A 135 8.06 -7.81 -21.89
C LEU A 135 9.15 -6.93 -22.51
N GLU A 136 10.43 -7.31 -22.41
CA GLU A 136 11.51 -6.56 -23.03
C GLU A 136 11.46 -6.61 -24.56
N THR A 137 11.11 -7.75 -25.15
CA THR A 137 10.82 -7.83 -26.60
C THR A 137 9.71 -6.86 -26.99
N MET A 138 8.61 -6.83 -26.22
CA MET A 138 7.51 -5.87 -26.47
C MET A 138 7.97 -4.40 -26.36
N ARG A 139 8.85 -4.08 -25.41
CA ARG A 139 9.44 -2.72 -25.29
C ARG A 139 10.35 -2.36 -26.45
N GLN A 140 11.11 -3.32 -26.99
CA GLN A 140 11.94 -3.12 -28.18
C GLN A 140 11.09 -2.86 -29.42
N GLU A 141 10.00 -3.59 -29.58
CA GLU A 141 9.03 -3.38 -30.66
C GLU A 141 8.30 -2.03 -30.51
N ALA A 142 7.90 -1.66 -29.29
CA ALA A 142 7.29 -0.37 -28.97
C ALA A 142 8.21 0.78 -29.38
N LYS A 143 9.49 0.71 -28.98
CA LYS A 143 10.53 1.67 -29.38
C LYS A 143 10.74 1.73 -30.89
N ALA A 144 10.80 0.58 -31.57
CA ALA A 144 11.03 0.52 -33.01
C ALA A 144 9.85 1.04 -33.84
N THR A 145 8.63 0.86 -33.35
CA THR A 145 7.39 1.21 -34.07
C THR A 145 6.72 2.49 -33.57
N GLY A 146 7.26 3.14 -32.54
CA GLY A 146 6.69 4.32 -31.91
C GLY A 146 5.36 4.06 -31.19
N LYS A 147 5.11 2.81 -30.78
CA LYS A 147 3.93 2.43 -30.00
C LYS A 147 4.22 2.52 -28.50
N ASP A 148 3.18 2.40 -27.69
CA ASP A 148 3.34 2.31 -26.24
C ASP A 148 3.93 0.96 -25.84
N GLY A 149 4.72 0.98 -24.76
CA GLY A 149 5.23 -0.22 -24.11
C GLY A 149 4.14 -1.06 -23.44
N PRO A 150 4.49 -2.26 -22.96
CA PRO A 150 3.54 -3.18 -22.35
C PRO A 150 2.94 -2.60 -21.06
N ARG A 151 1.61 -2.73 -20.92
CA ARG A 151 0.86 -2.30 -19.73
C ARG A 151 0.40 -3.54 -18.99
N VAL A 152 1.13 -3.89 -17.95
CA VAL A 152 1.05 -5.19 -17.26
C VAL A 152 0.17 -5.07 -16.02
N LEU A 153 -0.85 -5.91 -15.88
CA LEU A 153 -1.70 -6.03 -14.70
C LEU A 153 -1.42 -7.34 -13.98
N ILE A 154 -1.11 -7.28 -12.68
CA ILE A 154 -0.86 -8.47 -11.86
C ILE A 154 -2.09 -8.75 -11.00
N LEU A 155 -2.66 -9.95 -11.14
CA LEU A 155 -3.84 -10.43 -10.42
C LEU A 155 -3.51 -11.70 -9.63
N GLY A 156 -4.21 -11.92 -8.54
CA GLY A 156 -4.02 -13.09 -7.67
C GLY A 156 -4.55 -12.87 -6.25
N PRO A 157 -4.76 -13.94 -5.47
CA PRO A 157 -5.27 -13.84 -4.11
C PRO A 157 -4.33 -13.09 -3.18
N GLU A 158 -4.77 -12.85 -1.94
CA GLU A 158 -3.91 -12.36 -0.86
C GLU A 158 -2.72 -13.30 -0.66
N ASN A 159 -1.55 -12.73 -0.33
CA ASN A 159 -0.31 -13.48 -0.10
C ASN A 159 0.12 -14.39 -1.27
N ALA A 160 -0.26 -14.07 -2.52
CA ALA A 160 0.16 -14.84 -3.71
C ALA A 160 1.55 -14.46 -4.25
N GLY A 161 2.19 -13.41 -3.70
CA GLY A 161 3.47 -12.89 -4.19
C GLY A 161 3.38 -11.82 -5.28
N LYS A 162 2.21 -11.18 -5.46
CA LYS A 162 1.97 -10.14 -6.48
C LYS A 162 2.98 -9.01 -6.42
N THR A 163 3.12 -8.39 -5.24
CA THR A 163 4.08 -7.32 -5.00
C THR A 163 5.53 -7.80 -5.17
N SER A 164 5.86 -9.04 -4.79
CA SER A 164 7.20 -9.60 -5.03
C SER A 164 7.51 -9.72 -6.53
N VAL A 165 6.56 -10.21 -7.34
CA VAL A 165 6.71 -10.25 -8.80
C VAL A 165 6.79 -8.84 -9.40
N ALA A 166 5.98 -7.90 -8.92
CA ALA A 166 6.07 -6.50 -9.34
C ALA A 166 7.47 -5.91 -9.08
N LYS A 167 8.04 -6.16 -7.89
CA LYS A 167 9.41 -5.75 -7.53
C LYS A 167 10.45 -6.39 -8.45
N ILE A 168 10.37 -7.69 -8.69
CA ILE A 168 11.31 -8.41 -9.57
C ILE A 168 11.28 -7.85 -10.99
N LEU A 169 10.09 -7.70 -11.58
CA LEU A 169 9.94 -7.18 -12.94
C LEU A 169 10.41 -5.73 -13.06
N THR A 170 10.18 -4.92 -12.03
CA THR A 170 10.66 -3.53 -11.94
C THR A 170 12.18 -3.50 -11.84
N ALA A 171 12.78 -4.26 -10.92
CA ALA A 171 14.21 -4.32 -10.73
C ALA A 171 14.92 -4.78 -12.00
N TYR A 172 14.45 -5.84 -12.65
CA TYR A 172 15.02 -6.30 -13.92
C TYR A 172 14.90 -5.26 -15.03
N ALA A 173 13.76 -4.57 -15.15
CA ALA A 173 13.61 -3.48 -16.11
C ALA A 173 14.62 -2.35 -15.84
N THR A 174 14.81 -1.94 -14.59
CA THR A 174 15.81 -0.92 -14.24
C THR A 174 17.26 -1.39 -14.47
N LYS A 175 17.55 -2.68 -14.32
CA LYS A 175 18.88 -3.26 -14.61
C LYS A 175 19.24 -3.16 -16.10
N VAL A 176 18.26 -3.23 -16.99
CA VAL A 176 18.45 -3.02 -18.44
C VAL A 176 18.15 -1.58 -18.86
N GLU A 177 18.31 -0.63 -17.93
CA GLU A 177 18.21 0.82 -18.17
C GLU A 177 16.83 1.29 -18.68
N ARG A 178 15.76 0.53 -18.39
CA ARG A 178 14.38 0.94 -18.67
C ARG A 178 13.79 1.74 -17.50
N GLN A 179 12.74 2.51 -17.78
CA GLN A 179 12.07 3.37 -16.79
C GLN A 179 10.60 3.00 -16.58
N PRO A 180 10.30 1.86 -15.94
CA PRO A 180 8.92 1.43 -15.77
C PRO A 180 8.16 2.36 -14.81
N ILE A 181 6.89 2.62 -15.12
CA ILE A 181 5.97 3.22 -14.15
C ILE A 181 5.30 2.09 -13.38
N VAL A 182 5.56 2.00 -12.08
CA VAL A 182 4.87 1.06 -11.20
C VAL A 182 3.68 1.76 -10.60
N VAL A 183 2.53 1.10 -10.62
CA VAL A 183 1.27 1.55 -10.03
C VAL A 183 0.89 0.56 -8.95
N ASN A 184 0.75 1.02 -7.70
CA ASN A 184 0.21 0.22 -6.61
C ASN A 184 -1.25 0.64 -6.37
N LEU A 185 -2.16 -0.30 -6.58
CA LEU A 185 -3.58 -0.13 -6.33
C LEU A 185 -4.04 -0.81 -5.02
N ASP A 186 -3.13 -1.40 -4.24
CA ASP A 186 -3.47 -1.99 -2.94
C ASP A 186 -3.37 -0.94 -1.81
N PRO A 187 -4.48 -0.55 -1.17
CA PRO A 187 -4.46 0.42 -0.08
C PRO A 187 -3.96 -0.18 1.25
N THR A 188 -3.75 -1.49 1.32
CA THR A 188 -3.29 -2.17 2.56
C THR A 188 -1.81 -2.00 2.85
N GLU A 189 -1.02 -1.76 1.81
CA GLU A 189 0.43 -1.56 1.90
C GLU A 189 0.82 -0.35 1.06
N GLY A 190 1.37 0.69 1.68
CA GLY A 190 1.81 1.89 0.95
C GLY A 190 3.06 1.60 0.12
N MET A 191 3.08 2.04 -1.14
CA MET A 191 4.30 2.08 -1.96
C MET A 191 4.84 3.50 -1.94
N LEU A 192 6.01 3.70 -1.29
CA LEU A 192 6.66 5.01 -1.14
C LEU A 192 5.80 6.08 -0.45
N SER A 193 4.79 5.64 0.29
CA SER A 193 3.79 6.47 0.98
C SER A 193 3.22 5.68 2.17
N VAL A 194 2.35 6.31 2.96
CA VAL A 194 1.62 5.67 4.06
C VAL A 194 0.53 4.71 3.53
N PRO A 195 0.07 3.73 4.33
CA PRO A 195 -1.07 2.90 3.95
C PRO A 195 -2.35 3.73 3.76
N GLY A 196 -3.33 3.17 3.06
CA GLY A 196 -4.52 3.90 2.61
C GLY A 196 -4.23 4.79 1.41
N THR A 197 -3.21 4.48 0.62
CA THR A 197 -2.88 5.26 -0.58
C THR A 197 -2.79 4.40 -1.83
N LEU A 198 -3.22 4.97 -2.95
CA LEU A 198 -2.97 4.44 -4.29
C LEU A 198 -1.89 5.30 -4.92
N THR A 199 -0.88 4.67 -5.52
CA THR A 199 0.33 5.39 -5.92
C THR A 199 0.82 4.99 -7.28
N ALA A 200 1.51 5.90 -7.97
CA ALA A 200 2.26 5.62 -9.19
C ALA A 200 3.62 6.29 -9.18
N THR A 201 4.67 5.56 -9.54
CA THR A 201 6.05 6.04 -9.51
C THR A 201 6.83 5.54 -10.72
N ALA A 202 7.56 6.44 -11.38
CA ALA A 202 8.52 6.06 -12.41
C ALA A 202 9.86 5.65 -11.77
N PHE A 203 10.32 4.44 -12.04
CA PHE A 203 11.58 3.92 -11.52
C PHE A 203 12.70 4.14 -12.54
N ARG A 204 13.48 5.21 -12.33
CA ARG A 204 14.62 5.56 -13.20
C ARG A 204 15.97 5.06 -12.70
N THR A 205 16.01 4.62 -11.45
CA THR A 205 17.21 4.16 -10.76
C THR A 205 16.88 2.83 -10.09
N MET A 206 17.91 2.09 -9.69
CA MET A 206 17.74 0.83 -8.99
C MET A 206 16.89 0.99 -7.71
N MET A 207 16.24 -0.11 -7.35
CA MET A 207 15.54 -0.26 -6.08
C MET A 207 16.55 -0.49 -4.95
N ASP A 208 16.10 -0.25 -3.71
CA ASP A 208 16.94 -0.46 -2.53
C ASP A 208 16.71 -1.86 -1.95
N VAL A 209 17.77 -2.49 -1.43
CA VAL A 209 17.68 -3.86 -0.88
C VAL A 209 16.94 -3.87 0.46
N GLU A 210 17.17 -2.89 1.34
CA GLU A 210 16.57 -2.84 2.69
C GLU A 210 15.18 -2.20 2.63
N GLU A 211 15.02 -1.08 1.91
CA GLU A 211 13.73 -0.36 1.79
C GLU A 211 12.79 -0.96 0.72
N GLY A 212 13.30 -1.84 -0.13
CA GLY A 212 12.55 -2.45 -1.23
C GLY A 212 12.27 -1.46 -2.36
N TRP A 213 11.21 -0.66 -2.27
CA TRP A 213 10.86 0.31 -3.32
C TRP A 213 11.79 1.55 -3.31
N GLY A 214 12.59 1.73 -2.25
CA GLY A 214 13.42 2.90 -1.99
C GLY A 214 12.71 3.95 -1.13
N SER A 215 13.21 5.18 -1.19
CA SER A 215 12.74 6.29 -0.35
C SER A 215 12.02 7.37 -1.14
N SER A 216 11.07 8.02 -0.48
CA SER A 216 10.44 9.25 -0.96
C SER A 216 11.37 10.46 -0.78
N PRO A 217 11.07 11.62 -1.39
CA PRO A 217 11.96 12.77 -1.33
C PRO A 217 12.08 13.30 0.09
N MET A 218 13.33 13.56 0.51
CA MET A 218 13.66 14.06 1.83
C MET A 218 14.60 15.28 1.74
N SER A 219 14.58 16.13 2.75
CA SER A 219 15.54 17.22 2.88
C SER A 219 16.88 16.68 3.38
N GLY A 220 17.79 16.38 2.46
CA GLY A 220 19.14 15.91 2.82
C GLY A 220 19.79 15.07 1.75
N PRO A 221 21.07 14.69 1.94
CA PRO A 221 21.73 13.73 1.08
C PRO A 221 21.09 12.34 1.24
N SER A 222 20.89 11.64 0.13
CA SER A 222 20.48 10.23 0.11
C SER A 222 21.50 9.43 -0.70
N ALA A 223 21.87 8.24 -0.21
CA ALA A 223 22.80 7.35 -0.90
C ALA A 223 22.18 6.78 -2.18
N VAL A 224 20.88 6.46 -2.14
CA VAL A 224 20.09 6.01 -3.28
C VAL A 224 19.19 7.16 -3.74
N PRO A 225 19.14 7.47 -5.05
CA PRO A 225 18.25 8.51 -5.56
C PRO A 225 16.80 8.27 -5.16
N VAL A 226 16.21 9.28 -4.51
CA VAL A 226 14.81 9.26 -4.07
C VAL A 226 13.87 9.11 -5.25
N LYS A 227 12.71 8.52 -4.98
CA LYS A 227 11.64 8.33 -5.95
C LYS A 227 10.57 9.39 -5.76
N LEU A 228 9.87 9.75 -6.83
CA LEU A 228 8.81 10.77 -6.83
C LEU A 228 7.45 10.11 -7.07
N PRO A 229 6.76 9.62 -6.02
CA PRO A 229 5.45 9.02 -6.15
C PRO A 229 4.36 10.08 -6.37
N LEU A 230 3.46 9.81 -7.31
CA LEU A 230 2.14 10.41 -7.34
C LEU A 230 1.24 9.64 -6.37
N VAL A 231 0.61 10.35 -5.44
CA VAL A 231 -0.16 9.74 -4.34
C VAL A 231 -1.61 10.23 -4.37
N TYR A 232 -2.54 9.29 -4.25
CA TYR A 232 -3.94 9.55 -3.94
C TYR A 232 -4.32 8.84 -2.63
N PHE A 233 -5.19 9.46 -1.83
CA PHE A 233 -5.64 8.90 -0.56
C PHE A 233 -6.95 8.14 -0.73
N TYR A 234 -6.96 6.86 -0.36
CA TYR A 234 -8.12 5.99 -0.29
C TYR A 234 -8.31 5.49 1.15
N PRO A 235 -9.23 6.08 1.92
CA PRO A 235 -9.34 5.85 3.35
C PRO A 235 -10.18 4.61 3.74
N MET A 236 -10.10 3.55 2.96
CA MET A 236 -10.75 2.27 3.27
C MET A 236 -9.79 1.12 3.03
N GLN A 237 -10.06 -0.01 3.69
CA GLN A 237 -9.24 -1.20 3.54
C GLN A 237 -9.60 -1.98 2.27
N ASN A 238 -10.89 -2.08 1.94
CA ASN A 238 -11.35 -2.91 0.84
C ASN A 238 -11.83 -2.05 -0.36
N PRO A 239 -11.18 -2.13 -1.53
CA PRO A 239 -11.56 -1.44 -2.77
C PRO A 239 -13.01 -1.61 -3.23
N LEU A 240 -13.68 -2.67 -2.77
CA LEU A 240 -15.06 -2.99 -3.13
C LEU A 240 -16.10 -2.37 -2.18
N GLU A 241 -15.68 -1.69 -1.11
CA GLU A 241 -16.58 -0.94 -0.23
C GLU A 241 -17.37 0.12 -1.01
N ALA A 242 -18.63 0.34 -0.60
CA ALA A 242 -19.55 1.28 -1.26
C ALA A 242 -19.62 1.10 -2.79
N GLU A 243 -19.60 -0.15 -3.26
CA GLU A 243 -19.61 -0.54 -4.68
C GLU A 243 -18.44 0.05 -5.49
N GLY A 244 -17.36 0.44 -4.81
CA GLY A 244 -16.21 1.10 -5.41
C GLY A 244 -16.46 2.56 -5.80
N SER A 245 -17.52 3.21 -5.28
CA SER A 245 -17.87 4.61 -5.60
C SER A 245 -16.76 5.61 -5.28
N VAL A 246 -15.86 5.28 -4.33
CA VAL A 246 -14.68 6.09 -4.00
C VAL A 246 -13.44 5.59 -4.71
N TYR A 247 -13.26 4.26 -4.78
CA TYR A 247 -12.06 3.67 -5.37
C TYR A 247 -11.99 3.88 -6.90
N ARG A 248 -13.11 3.71 -7.63
CA ARG A 248 -13.13 3.85 -9.10
C ARG A 248 -12.73 5.24 -9.58
N PRO A 249 -13.29 6.36 -9.05
CA PRO A 249 -12.84 7.68 -9.46
C PRO A 249 -11.37 7.95 -9.18
N ILE A 250 -10.85 7.50 -8.02
CA ILE A 250 -9.43 7.68 -7.68
C ILE A 250 -8.54 6.90 -8.66
N VAL A 251 -8.91 5.65 -8.99
CA VAL A 251 -8.22 4.85 -10.01
C VAL A 251 -8.24 5.54 -11.37
N SER A 252 -9.37 6.08 -11.82
CA SER A 252 -9.46 6.83 -13.09
C SER A 252 -8.54 8.07 -13.06
N ARG A 253 -8.50 8.83 -11.96
CA ARG A 253 -7.61 9.99 -11.82
C ARG A 253 -6.13 9.60 -11.84
N LEU A 254 -5.78 8.51 -11.17
CA LEU A 254 -4.43 7.96 -11.18
C LEU A 254 -4.04 7.49 -12.59
N ALA A 255 -4.91 6.76 -13.28
CA ALA A 255 -4.69 6.29 -14.65
C ALA A 255 -4.49 7.47 -15.62
N LEU A 256 -5.37 8.47 -15.58
CA LEU A 256 -5.22 9.69 -16.39
C LEU A 256 -3.86 10.37 -16.20
N SER A 257 -3.39 10.45 -14.95
CA SER A 257 -2.10 11.07 -14.64
C SER A 257 -0.91 10.22 -15.14
N VAL A 258 -1.01 8.89 -15.03
CA VAL A 258 -0.01 7.95 -15.55
C VAL A 258 0.06 8.01 -17.07
N MET A 259 -1.08 7.98 -17.75
CA MET A 259 -1.16 8.07 -19.21
C MET A 259 -0.68 9.43 -19.72
N GLY A 260 -1.00 10.52 -19.01
CA GLY A 260 -0.46 11.85 -19.29
C GLY A 260 1.07 11.88 -19.19
N ARG A 261 1.64 11.25 -18.16
CA ARG A 261 3.10 11.11 -18.04
C ARG A 261 3.72 10.29 -19.16
N MET A 262 3.09 9.19 -19.57
CA MET A 262 3.54 8.41 -20.73
C MET A 262 3.47 9.20 -22.05
N ALA A 263 2.54 10.15 -22.18
CA ALA A 263 2.48 11.00 -23.36
C ALA A 263 3.63 12.02 -23.42
N GLU A 264 4.14 12.48 -22.26
CA GLU A 264 5.21 13.48 -22.15
C GLU A 264 6.62 12.86 -22.12
N ASP A 265 6.77 11.63 -21.65
CA ASP A 265 8.05 10.95 -21.43
C ASP A 265 8.17 9.71 -22.31
N GLU A 266 8.93 9.81 -23.39
CA GLU A 266 9.12 8.74 -24.38
C GLU A 266 9.78 7.48 -23.79
N GLU A 267 10.75 7.63 -22.88
CA GLU A 267 11.41 6.49 -22.24
C GLU A 267 10.44 5.70 -21.35
N ALA A 268 9.59 6.41 -20.61
CA ALA A 268 8.53 5.80 -19.82
C ALA A 268 7.44 5.19 -20.71
N ARG A 269 7.09 5.87 -21.81
CA ARG A 269 6.11 5.38 -22.81
C ARG A 269 6.53 4.04 -23.38
N GLU A 270 7.74 3.94 -23.90
CA GLU A 270 8.29 2.73 -24.52
C GLU A 270 8.49 1.60 -23.50
N THR A 271 8.78 1.95 -22.24
CA THR A 271 8.96 0.95 -21.17
C THR A 271 7.63 0.35 -20.71
N GLY A 272 6.58 1.17 -20.64
CA GLY A 272 5.26 0.77 -20.17
C GLY A 272 5.11 0.79 -18.64
N ILE A 273 4.05 0.12 -18.16
CA ILE A 273 3.61 0.20 -16.76
C ILE A 273 3.45 -1.20 -16.14
N ILE A 274 3.61 -1.28 -14.82
CA ILE A 274 3.37 -2.48 -14.02
C ILE A 274 2.37 -2.13 -12.92
N VAL A 275 1.19 -2.75 -12.94
CA VAL A 275 0.08 -2.48 -12.03
C VAL A 275 -0.06 -3.63 -11.04
N ASP A 276 0.24 -3.37 -9.77
CA ASP A 276 -0.04 -4.26 -8.64
C ASP A 276 -1.46 -4.02 -8.11
N THR A 277 -2.17 -5.09 -7.75
CA THR A 277 -3.57 -5.04 -7.35
C THR A 277 -3.82 -5.64 -5.98
N PRO A 278 -4.89 -5.23 -5.28
CA PRO A 278 -5.25 -5.82 -4.00
C PRO A 278 -5.80 -7.25 -4.16
N GLY A 279 -5.47 -8.12 -3.20
CA GLY A 279 -5.91 -9.53 -3.21
C GLY A 279 -7.43 -9.71 -3.16
N ALA A 280 -8.16 -8.73 -2.61
CA ALA A 280 -9.62 -8.73 -2.52
C ALA A 280 -10.32 -8.86 -3.89
N LEU A 281 -9.71 -8.33 -4.97
CA LEU A 281 -10.27 -8.41 -6.33
C LEU A 281 -10.26 -9.83 -6.90
N SER A 282 -9.49 -10.73 -6.30
CA SER A 282 -9.32 -12.11 -6.79
C SER A 282 -10.26 -13.11 -6.10
N GLN A 283 -11.04 -12.68 -5.10
CA GLN A 283 -11.92 -13.55 -4.31
C GLN A 283 -13.26 -13.86 -5.00
N GLY A 284 -13.53 -13.28 -6.17
CA GLY A 284 -14.77 -13.54 -6.93
C GLY A 284 -16.03 -13.00 -6.26
N LYS A 285 -15.88 -12.02 -5.35
CA LYS A 285 -17.00 -11.28 -4.75
C LYS A 285 -17.73 -10.45 -5.82
N PRO A 286 -19.04 -10.16 -5.65
CA PRO A 286 -19.76 -9.22 -6.51
C PRO A 286 -18.97 -7.90 -6.67
N GLY A 287 -18.98 -7.31 -7.86
CA GLY A 287 -18.21 -6.09 -8.18
C GLY A 287 -16.71 -6.30 -8.47
N SER A 288 -16.10 -7.44 -8.11
CA SER A 288 -14.66 -7.67 -8.36
C SER A 288 -14.32 -7.64 -9.86
N LEU A 289 -15.14 -8.31 -10.68
CA LEU A 289 -14.91 -8.37 -12.13
C LEU A 289 -15.11 -7.00 -12.79
N GLU A 290 -16.09 -6.23 -12.32
CA GLU A 290 -16.33 -4.87 -12.81
C GLU A 290 -15.20 -3.92 -12.43
N MET A 291 -14.60 -4.10 -11.25
CA MET A 291 -13.43 -3.34 -10.83
C MET A 291 -12.21 -3.71 -11.67
N ILE A 292 -11.98 -5.00 -11.92
CA ILE A 292 -10.92 -5.45 -12.84
C ILE A 292 -11.14 -4.87 -14.23
N ASN A 293 -12.38 -4.89 -14.74
CA ASN A 293 -12.71 -4.31 -16.03
C ASN A 293 -12.46 -2.80 -16.09
N HIS A 294 -12.79 -2.08 -15.02
CA HIS A 294 -12.48 -0.67 -14.85
C HIS A 294 -10.97 -0.41 -14.94
N ILE A 295 -10.16 -1.15 -14.17
CA ILE A 295 -8.69 -1.03 -14.18
C ILE A 295 -8.12 -1.36 -15.57
N VAL A 296 -8.57 -2.45 -16.20
CA VAL A 296 -8.13 -2.87 -17.54
C VAL A 296 -8.40 -1.78 -18.57
N THR A 297 -9.55 -1.13 -18.49
CA THR A 297 -9.97 -0.08 -19.43
C THR A 297 -9.20 1.23 -19.19
N GLU A 298 -9.19 1.73 -17.96
CA GLU A 298 -8.56 3.01 -17.58
C GLU A 298 -7.05 3.01 -17.85
N PHE A 299 -6.38 1.89 -17.56
CA PHE A 299 -4.94 1.74 -17.83
C PHE A 299 -4.64 1.13 -19.21
N SER A 300 -5.65 0.84 -20.04
CA SER A 300 -5.46 0.22 -21.37
C SER A 300 -4.52 -1.01 -21.35
N ILE A 301 -4.74 -1.91 -20.40
CA ILE A 301 -3.85 -3.06 -20.11
C ILE A 301 -3.66 -3.94 -21.35
N THR A 302 -2.43 -4.37 -21.60
CA THR A 302 -2.03 -5.24 -22.73
C THR A 302 -1.65 -6.65 -22.27
N THR A 303 -1.24 -6.81 -21.01
CA THR A 303 -0.77 -8.09 -20.47
C THR A 303 -1.34 -8.30 -19.08
N ILE A 304 -2.00 -9.43 -18.83
CA ILE A 304 -2.54 -9.79 -17.52
C ILE A 304 -1.77 -11.00 -17.00
N LEU A 305 -1.09 -10.85 -15.87
CA LEU A 305 -0.41 -11.92 -15.16
C LEU A 305 -1.31 -12.41 -14.03
N VAL A 306 -1.66 -13.69 -14.04
CA VAL A 306 -2.50 -14.31 -12.99
C VAL A 306 -1.68 -15.28 -12.17
N ILE A 307 -1.56 -15.00 -10.87
CA ILE A 307 -0.73 -15.76 -9.93
C ILE A 307 -1.62 -16.57 -8.99
N GLY A 308 -1.34 -17.86 -8.85
CA GLY A 308 -1.86 -18.68 -7.74
C GLY A 308 -3.38 -18.93 -7.71
N SER A 309 -4.10 -18.69 -8.81
CA SER A 309 -5.54 -18.98 -8.91
C SER A 309 -5.95 -19.42 -10.32
N GLU A 310 -6.21 -20.72 -10.47
CA GLU A 310 -6.64 -21.29 -11.77
C GLU A 310 -8.03 -20.80 -12.18
N ARG A 311 -8.95 -20.69 -11.21
CA ARG A 311 -10.29 -20.17 -11.46
C ARG A 311 -10.24 -18.73 -12.00
N LEU A 312 -9.42 -17.89 -11.38
CA LEU A 312 -9.24 -16.51 -11.84
C LEU A 312 -8.60 -16.48 -13.23
N TYR A 313 -7.60 -17.33 -13.47
CA TYR A 313 -6.96 -17.45 -14.77
C TYR A 313 -7.96 -17.83 -15.87
N SER A 314 -8.78 -18.86 -15.67
CA SER A 314 -9.82 -19.26 -16.63
C SER A 314 -10.83 -18.15 -16.88
N LEU A 315 -11.20 -17.38 -15.85
CA LEU A 315 -12.10 -16.23 -15.98
C LEU A 315 -11.46 -15.11 -16.80
N MET A 316 -10.20 -14.76 -16.52
CA MET A 316 -9.46 -13.73 -17.26
C MET A 316 -9.20 -14.15 -18.71
N MET A 317 -8.83 -15.41 -18.95
CA MET A 317 -8.69 -15.97 -20.30
C MET A 317 -9.98 -15.80 -21.10
N LYS A 318 -11.12 -16.23 -20.56
CA LYS A 318 -12.42 -16.09 -21.23
C LYS A 318 -12.80 -14.63 -21.50
N ASN A 319 -12.46 -13.73 -20.59
CA ASN A 319 -12.93 -12.35 -20.62
C ASN A 319 -12.01 -11.37 -21.34
N TYR A 320 -10.72 -11.67 -21.50
CA TYR A 320 -9.75 -10.71 -22.03
C TYR A 320 -8.78 -11.30 -23.05
N ASP A 321 -8.44 -12.60 -22.98
CA ASP A 321 -7.42 -13.15 -23.88
C ASP A 321 -7.80 -12.97 -25.36
N ASN A 322 -6.85 -12.50 -26.15
CA ASN A 322 -7.01 -12.16 -27.56
C ASN A 322 -8.10 -11.12 -27.87
N LYS A 323 -8.57 -10.35 -26.88
CA LYS A 323 -9.50 -9.23 -27.11
C LYS A 323 -8.73 -7.93 -27.40
N PRO A 324 -9.31 -7.00 -28.18
CA PRO A 324 -8.68 -5.71 -28.44
C PRO A 324 -8.51 -4.93 -27.13
N THR A 325 -7.40 -4.20 -27.01
CA THR A 325 -7.18 -3.30 -25.88
C THR A 325 -8.10 -2.09 -25.97
N SER A 326 -8.34 -1.44 -24.83
CA SER A 326 -9.14 -0.21 -24.76
C SER A 326 -8.40 1.04 -25.24
N SER A 327 -7.17 0.90 -25.75
CA SER A 327 -6.38 2.03 -26.23
C SER A 327 -6.97 2.62 -27.52
N ALA A 328 -6.91 3.95 -27.66
CA ALA A 328 -7.30 4.63 -28.90
C ALA A 328 -6.46 4.18 -30.12
N SER A 329 -5.24 3.68 -29.88
CA SER A 329 -4.36 3.12 -30.92
C SER A 329 -4.71 1.68 -31.32
N ALA A 330 -5.55 0.96 -30.57
CA ALA A 330 -5.79 -0.47 -30.74
C ALA A 330 -6.34 -0.84 -32.12
N VAL A 331 -7.15 0.03 -32.74
CA VAL A 331 -7.74 -0.21 -34.06
C VAL A 331 -6.70 -0.10 -35.18
N ALA A 332 -5.68 0.76 -35.01
CA ALA A 332 -4.60 0.93 -35.97
C ALA A 332 -3.48 -0.10 -35.80
N SER A 333 -3.28 -0.60 -34.57
CA SER A 333 -2.16 -1.48 -34.22
C SER A 333 -2.53 -2.95 -34.00
N ASP A 334 -3.82 -3.33 -34.08
CA ASP A 334 -4.39 -4.63 -33.71
C ASP A 334 -3.82 -5.15 -32.38
N GLU A 335 -3.77 -4.27 -31.39
CA GLU A 335 -3.20 -4.60 -30.07
C GLU A 335 -4.19 -5.47 -29.29
N ARG A 336 -3.75 -6.64 -28.85
CA ARG A 336 -4.56 -7.62 -28.12
C ARG A 336 -4.04 -7.85 -26.71
N ILE A 337 -4.97 -8.11 -25.79
CA ILE A 337 -4.64 -8.48 -24.42
C ILE A 337 -4.16 -9.94 -24.40
N THR A 338 -3.01 -10.18 -23.79
CA THR A 338 -2.48 -11.52 -23.51
C THR A 338 -2.64 -11.85 -22.03
N VAL A 339 -3.17 -13.03 -21.71
CA VAL A 339 -3.32 -13.50 -20.33
C VAL A 339 -2.32 -14.63 -20.06
N VAL A 340 -1.50 -14.49 -19.02
CA VAL A 340 -0.44 -15.44 -18.66
C VAL A 340 -0.64 -15.96 -17.24
N LYS A 341 -0.57 -17.29 -17.07
CA LYS A 341 -0.58 -17.93 -15.75
C LYS A 341 0.84 -18.00 -15.19
N LEU A 342 1.02 -17.66 -13.92
CA LEU A 342 2.28 -17.82 -13.19
C LEU A 342 2.09 -18.70 -11.95
N SER A 343 3.13 -19.45 -11.63
CA SER A 343 3.18 -20.26 -10.43
C SER A 343 3.33 -19.39 -9.17
N LYS A 344 2.56 -19.71 -8.12
CA LYS A 344 2.76 -19.12 -6.79
C LYS A 344 4.08 -19.66 -6.22
N SER A 345 4.97 -18.79 -5.77
CA SER A 345 6.18 -19.23 -5.06
C SER A 345 5.82 -19.93 -3.76
N GLY A 346 6.44 -21.08 -3.49
CA GLY A 346 6.30 -21.79 -2.21
C GLY A 346 6.85 -20.99 -1.01
N GLY A 347 7.58 -19.90 -1.25
CA GLY A 347 8.06 -18.97 -0.21
C GLY A 347 7.05 -17.89 0.17
N CYS A 348 5.90 -17.83 -0.51
CA CYS A 348 4.84 -16.90 -0.15
C CYS A 348 4.14 -17.38 1.11
N VAL A 349 4.35 -16.67 2.20
CA VAL A 349 3.79 -16.96 3.52
C VAL A 349 2.58 -16.07 3.82
N ASP A 350 1.65 -16.60 4.60
CA ASP A 350 0.50 -15.82 5.03
C ASP A 350 0.91 -14.76 6.06
N ARG A 351 0.36 -13.57 5.87
CA ARG A 351 0.57 -12.41 6.74
C ARG A 351 -0.68 -12.21 7.55
N ASP A 352 -0.59 -12.50 8.84
CA ASP A 352 -1.71 -12.33 9.76
C ASP A 352 -2.03 -10.84 10.01
N ALA A 353 -3.18 -10.58 10.62
CA ALA A 353 -3.64 -9.22 10.89
C ALA A 353 -2.68 -8.44 11.81
N ALA A 354 -2.02 -9.13 12.74
CA ALA A 354 -1.05 -8.54 13.67
C ALA A 354 0.22 -8.07 12.94
N PHE A 355 0.77 -8.91 12.07
CA PHE A 355 1.90 -8.56 11.22
C PHE A 355 1.54 -7.40 10.30
N MET A 356 0.38 -7.44 9.65
CA MET A 356 -0.07 -6.35 8.77
C MET A 356 -0.27 -5.03 9.53
N LYS A 357 -0.75 -5.08 10.78
CA LYS A 357 -0.80 -3.90 11.65
C LYS A 357 0.60 -3.35 11.91
N GLY A 358 1.57 -4.19 12.28
CA GLY A 358 2.96 -3.79 12.48
C GLY A 358 3.60 -3.18 11.23
N VAL A 359 3.31 -3.72 10.04
CA VAL A 359 3.76 -3.16 8.75
C VAL A 359 3.22 -1.75 8.56
N ARG A 360 1.91 -1.55 8.78
CA ARG A 360 1.29 -0.22 8.64
C ARG A 360 1.86 0.79 9.63
N GLU A 361 1.99 0.42 10.90
CA GLU A 361 2.58 1.27 11.93
C GLU A 361 4.03 1.64 11.59
N SER A 362 4.82 0.67 11.11
CA SER A 362 6.20 0.88 10.66
C SER A 362 6.26 1.85 9.49
N GLN A 363 5.42 1.68 8.45
CA GLN A 363 5.36 2.59 7.30
C GLN A 363 5.01 4.03 7.71
N ILE A 364 4.05 4.18 8.62
CA ILE A 364 3.64 5.51 9.12
C ILE A 364 4.78 6.14 9.93
N ARG A 365 5.47 5.37 10.78
CA ARG A 365 6.62 5.87 11.54
C ARG A 365 7.77 6.27 10.62
N THR A 366 8.12 5.43 9.64
CA THR A 366 9.17 5.73 8.65
C THR A 366 8.85 6.98 7.84
N TYR A 367 7.58 7.25 7.53
CA TYR A 367 7.19 8.48 6.83
C TYR A 367 7.57 9.75 7.59
N PHE A 368 7.41 9.78 8.93
CA PHE A 368 7.71 10.97 9.73
C PHE A 368 9.15 11.02 10.24
N PHE A 369 9.72 9.86 10.60
CA PHE A 369 10.99 9.78 11.34
C PHE A 369 12.12 9.14 10.52
N GLY A 370 11.83 8.63 9.32
CA GLY A 370 12.77 7.84 8.54
C GLY A 370 13.08 6.49 9.20
N ASN A 371 14.19 5.87 8.81
CA ASN A 371 14.64 4.60 9.39
C ASN A 371 15.46 4.85 10.66
N PRO A 372 15.15 4.16 11.77
CA PRO A 372 15.83 4.39 13.05
C PRO A 372 17.31 4.00 12.98
N ILE A 373 18.19 4.91 13.43
CA ILE A 373 19.60 4.60 13.67
C ILE A 373 19.70 3.84 15.01
N PRO A 374 20.32 2.64 15.07
CA PRO A 374 20.55 1.94 16.32
C PRO A 374 21.40 2.77 17.29
N SER A 375 20.97 2.91 18.53
CA SER A 375 21.42 3.94 19.49
C SER A 375 22.72 3.65 20.23
N THR A 376 23.47 2.60 19.89
CA THR A 376 24.71 2.22 20.61
C THR A 376 25.96 2.64 19.83
N ALA A 377 26.95 3.19 20.54
CA ALA A 377 28.22 3.64 19.95
C ALA A 377 28.97 2.51 19.21
N SER A 378 28.83 1.26 19.66
CA SER A 378 29.38 0.07 19.00
C SER A 378 28.70 -0.24 17.67
N ALA A 379 27.39 0.00 17.56
CA ALA A 379 26.66 -0.11 16.30
C ALA A 379 27.08 1.02 15.35
N ALA A 380 27.16 2.26 15.82
CA ALA A 380 27.56 3.42 15.01
C ALA A 380 28.98 3.28 14.39
N LEU A 381 29.94 2.72 15.13
CA LEU A 381 31.29 2.45 14.62
C LEU A 381 31.32 1.33 13.57
N SER A 382 30.54 0.26 13.77
CA SER A 382 30.34 -0.83 12.79
C SER A 382 29.55 -0.39 11.55
N LEU A 383 28.72 0.64 11.66
CA LEU A 383 27.82 1.13 10.61
C LEU A 383 28.44 2.25 9.76
N SER A 384 29.47 2.94 10.27
CA SER A 384 30.11 4.09 9.62
C SER A 384 30.76 3.81 8.26
N ALA A 385 30.87 2.55 7.85
CA ALA A 385 31.50 2.16 6.60
C ALA A 385 30.56 1.60 5.53
N SER A 386 29.27 1.30 5.80
CA SER A 386 28.49 0.54 4.82
C SER A 386 26.96 0.68 4.77
N SER A 387 26.18 0.82 5.85
CA SER A 387 24.70 0.82 5.69
C SER A 387 24.18 2.11 5.04
N THR A 388 23.56 2.00 3.86
CA THR A 388 23.18 3.11 2.96
C THR A 388 21.80 3.73 3.26
N THR A 389 21.02 3.19 4.20
CA THR A 389 19.58 3.48 4.35
C THR A 389 19.18 4.11 5.69
N ASN A 390 20.16 4.41 6.54
CA ASN A 390 19.91 5.03 7.85
C ASN A 390 19.64 6.53 7.72
N VAL A 391 18.41 6.87 7.40
CA VAL A 391 17.94 8.26 7.33
C VAL A 391 17.08 8.54 8.55
N THR A 392 17.55 9.42 9.45
CA THR A 392 16.71 9.97 10.51
C THR A 392 16.13 11.30 10.07
N LEU A 393 14.80 11.40 10.10
CA LEU A 393 14.05 12.62 9.82
C LEU A 393 13.60 13.27 11.12
N SER A 394 13.45 14.59 11.10
CA SER A 394 13.04 15.39 12.26
C SER A 394 11.68 16.04 11.99
N PRO A 395 10.57 15.35 12.32
CA PRO A 395 9.24 15.91 12.14
C PRO A 395 8.97 17.03 13.16
N HIS A 396 7.99 17.86 12.87
CA HIS A 396 7.67 19.06 13.65
C HIS A 396 6.26 18.99 14.23
N ALA A 397 6.17 19.03 15.55
CA ALA A 397 4.90 19.16 16.25
C ALA A 397 4.46 20.63 16.29
N GLN A 398 3.20 20.89 15.94
CA GLN A 398 2.62 22.23 15.97
C GLN A 398 1.16 22.20 16.42
N GLN A 399 0.72 23.29 17.06
CA GLN A 399 -0.68 23.49 17.43
C GLN A 399 -1.41 24.25 16.31
N LEU A 400 -2.50 23.68 15.82
CA LEU A 400 -3.32 24.23 14.74
C LEU A 400 -4.71 24.59 15.28
N ASP A 401 -5.30 25.65 14.73
CA ASP A 401 -6.70 26.00 14.98
C ASP A 401 -7.59 25.21 14.01
N PHE A 402 -8.45 24.36 14.57
CA PHE A 402 -9.34 23.48 13.79
C PHE A 402 -10.26 24.27 12.85
N ASN A 403 -10.71 25.46 13.27
CA ASN A 403 -11.64 26.28 12.50
C ASN A 403 -11.03 26.81 11.19
N THR A 404 -9.70 26.85 11.12
CA THR A 404 -8.96 27.29 9.93
C THR A 404 -8.76 26.17 8.90
N LEU A 405 -9.04 24.92 9.29
CA LEU A 405 -8.77 23.74 8.46
C LEU A 405 -10.03 23.35 7.67
N GLY A 406 -9.86 23.15 6.36
CA GLY A 406 -10.90 22.58 5.50
C GLY A 406 -10.85 21.07 5.50
N ILE A 407 -11.30 20.43 6.58
CA ILE A 407 -11.29 18.96 6.72
C ILE A 407 -12.55 18.35 6.12
N TYR A 408 -12.36 17.30 5.32
CA TYR A 408 -13.40 16.51 4.68
C TYR A 408 -13.27 15.05 5.11
N ASN A 409 -14.37 14.33 5.20
CA ASN A 409 -14.39 12.89 5.43
C ASN A 409 -15.30 12.20 4.40
N TYR A 410 -15.05 10.90 4.19
CA TYR A 410 -15.96 10.12 3.36
C TYR A 410 -17.18 9.68 4.19
N THR A 411 -18.37 9.88 3.62
CA THR A 411 -19.63 9.40 4.18
C THR A 411 -20.09 8.23 3.34
N ILE A 412 -19.69 7.03 3.75
CA ILE A 412 -20.22 5.80 3.16
C ILE A 412 -21.23 5.28 4.15
N ALA A 413 -22.46 4.99 3.71
CA ALA A 413 -23.39 4.22 4.52
C ALA A 413 -22.82 2.81 4.67
N SER A 414 -22.07 2.56 5.75
CA SER A 414 -21.68 1.20 6.10
C SER A 414 -22.82 0.58 6.90
N LEU A 415 -23.12 -0.70 6.66
CA LEU A 415 -24.20 -1.44 7.33
C LEU A 415 -24.02 -1.56 8.86
N ASP A 416 -22.86 -1.11 9.37
CA ASP A 416 -22.48 -1.14 10.78
C ASP A 416 -22.68 0.22 11.49
N GLU A 417 -23.19 1.26 10.80
CA GLU A 417 -23.26 2.64 11.33
C GLU A 417 -24.59 3.05 11.98
N ASP A 418 -25.62 2.20 11.94
CA ASP A 418 -26.95 2.60 12.45
C ASP A 418 -27.12 2.50 13.98
N GLU A 419 -26.14 2.00 14.76
CA GLU A 419 -26.30 1.87 16.22
C GLU A 419 -25.76 3.05 17.05
N ASP A 420 -24.83 3.88 16.55
CA ASP A 420 -24.11 4.86 17.39
C ASP A 420 -24.28 6.35 17.01
N GLU A 421 -24.89 6.70 15.88
CA GLU A 421 -25.11 8.12 15.48
C GLU A 421 -26.58 8.54 15.70
N TYR A 422 -27.02 8.54 16.97
CA TYR A 422 -28.31 9.13 17.35
C TYR A 422 -28.21 10.67 17.35
N ASP A 423 -28.75 11.31 16.31
CA ASP A 423 -28.94 12.77 16.23
C ASP A 423 -30.34 13.16 16.75
N PRO A 424 -30.48 13.70 17.98
CA PRO A 424 -31.77 14.09 18.54
C PRO A 424 -32.40 15.32 17.86
N SER A 425 -31.72 15.95 16.89
CA SER A 425 -32.23 17.14 16.20
C SER A 425 -33.12 16.86 14.98
N GLN A 426 -33.31 15.59 14.60
CA GLN A 426 -34.18 15.22 13.46
C GLN A 426 -35.66 15.01 13.82
N LEU A 427 -36.07 15.21 15.07
CA LEU A 427 -37.48 15.21 15.45
C LEU A 427 -38.03 16.64 15.58
N GLY A 428 -38.58 17.16 14.48
CA GLY A 428 -39.39 18.36 14.54
C GLY A 428 -39.81 18.94 13.20
N ALA A 429 -40.93 18.47 12.65
CA ALA A 429 -42.09 19.32 12.32
C ALA A 429 -43.08 18.55 11.43
N GLY A 430 -44.23 18.21 12.02
CA GLY A 430 -45.44 17.82 11.29
C GLY A 430 -45.74 16.33 11.38
N ASP A 431 -46.52 15.92 12.38
CA ASP A 431 -47.93 15.71 12.06
C ASP A 431 -48.80 15.78 13.31
N SER A 432 -50.02 16.25 13.10
CA SER A 432 -50.94 16.66 14.14
C SER A 432 -51.68 15.46 14.73
N PHE A 433 -51.76 15.47 16.05
CA PHE A 433 -52.58 14.64 16.90
C PHE A 433 -54.05 14.61 16.45
N LEU A 434 -54.60 13.44 16.09
CA LEU A 434 -56.04 13.16 16.14
C LEU A 434 -56.30 11.71 16.57
N PRO A 435 -57.20 11.45 17.54
CA PRO A 435 -57.48 10.12 18.06
C PRO A 435 -58.76 9.49 17.46
N GLY A 436 -58.74 8.16 17.32
CA GLY A 436 -59.89 7.30 16.96
C GLY A 436 -59.48 6.29 15.89
N GLY A 437 -59.65 4.97 16.00
CA GLY A 437 -60.53 4.15 16.82
C GLY A 437 -61.26 3.19 15.89
N GLY A 438 -61.00 1.87 15.99
CA GLY A 438 -61.91 0.82 15.51
C GLY A 438 -61.44 -0.09 14.35
N ASN A 439 -61.08 -1.32 14.76
CA ASN A 439 -61.48 -2.63 14.21
C ASN A 439 -61.02 -3.16 12.82
N ASP A 440 -60.38 -4.33 12.93
CA ASP A 440 -60.70 -5.63 12.32
C ASP A 440 -60.41 -5.95 10.84
N ALA A 441 -59.55 -6.97 10.70
CA ALA A 441 -59.78 -8.23 9.99
C ALA A 441 -59.50 -8.36 8.47
N GLU A 442 -58.55 -9.29 8.22
CA GLU A 442 -58.60 -10.42 7.27
C GLU A 442 -58.78 -10.24 5.75
N ALA A 443 -57.78 -10.81 5.06
CA ALA A 443 -57.92 -11.87 4.06
C ALA A 443 -58.04 -11.54 2.54
N SER A 444 -57.04 -12.08 1.81
CA SER A 444 -57.16 -12.88 0.57
C SER A 444 -57.37 -12.22 -0.81
N GLN A 445 -56.40 -12.49 -1.70
CA GLN A 445 -56.48 -13.03 -3.08
C GLN A 445 -57.59 -12.45 -4.02
N THR A 446 -57.36 -12.05 -5.27
CA THR A 446 -56.94 -12.88 -6.43
C THR A 446 -56.82 -12.03 -7.71
N GLN A 447 -55.90 -12.46 -8.60
CA GLN A 447 -55.96 -12.58 -10.08
C GLN A 447 -56.24 -11.40 -11.05
N GLN A 448 -55.27 -11.26 -11.97
CA GLN A 448 -55.34 -11.20 -13.44
C GLN A 448 -56.17 -10.08 -14.12
N ASP A 449 -55.49 -9.25 -14.91
CA ASP A 449 -55.65 -9.27 -16.38
C ASP A 449 -54.57 -8.43 -17.10
N GLU A 450 -53.99 -9.02 -18.14
CA GLU A 450 -53.26 -8.33 -19.22
C GLU A 450 -54.26 -8.10 -20.37
N PRO A 451 -54.11 -7.09 -21.24
CA PRO A 451 -53.35 -7.37 -22.47
C PRO A 451 -52.66 -6.18 -23.20
N ALA A 452 -51.63 -6.55 -23.96
CA ALA A 452 -51.32 -6.14 -25.35
C ALA A 452 -50.96 -4.68 -25.72
N ARG A 453 -49.63 -4.48 -25.76
CA ARG A 453 -48.80 -3.94 -26.88
C ARG A 453 -49.50 -3.31 -28.10
N ALA A 454 -49.27 -2.02 -28.32
CA ALA A 454 -49.34 -1.36 -29.64
C ALA A 454 -48.20 -0.32 -29.80
N THR A 455 -47.47 -0.43 -30.92
CA THR A 455 -46.41 0.49 -31.39
C THR A 455 -47.00 1.70 -32.12
N PRO A 456 -46.36 2.90 -32.10
CA PRO A 456 -46.59 3.91 -33.14
C PRO A 456 -45.36 4.26 -33.98
N LEU A 457 -45.65 4.60 -35.25
CA LEU A 457 -44.78 5.10 -36.32
C LEU A 457 -44.32 6.57 -36.10
N PRO A 458 -43.32 7.07 -36.87
CA PRO A 458 -42.67 8.36 -36.63
C PRO A 458 -43.21 9.50 -37.52
N GLY A 459 -43.27 10.72 -36.97
CA GLY A 459 -43.38 11.96 -37.77
C GLY A 459 -43.98 13.17 -37.04
N ILE A 460 -43.24 14.29 -37.08
CA ILE A 460 -43.66 15.71 -36.89
C ILE A 460 -43.59 16.30 -35.46
N VAL A 461 -42.50 17.07 -35.27
CA VAL A 461 -42.23 18.29 -34.46
C VAL A 461 -43.14 18.68 -33.28
N SER A 462 -42.51 18.90 -32.12
CA SER A 462 -42.54 20.19 -31.40
C SER A 462 -41.60 20.16 -30.18
N SER A 463 -40.74 21.17 -30.12
CA SER A 463 -39.96 21.66 -28.98
C SER A 463 -40.79 21.87 -27.71
N ILE A 464 -40.30 21.37 -26.56
CA ILE A 464 -40.63 21.85 -25.21
C ILE A 464 -39.40 21.72 -24.30
N GLU A 465 -39.05 22.83 -23.65
CA GLU A 465 -38.16 22.93 -22.50
C GLU A 465 -38.55 21.98 -21.37
N SER A 466 -37.60 21.24 -20.84
CA SER A 466 -37.58 20.99 -19.39
C SER A 466 -36.15 20.72 -18.95
N ALA A 467 -35.61 21.72 -18.26
CA ALA A 467 -34.40 21.58 -17.49
C ALA A 467 -34.60 20.46 -16.45
N THR A 468 -34.08 19.29 -16.74
CA THR A 468 -33.66 18.37 -15.69
C THR A 468 -32.48 19.04 -14.99
N PRO A 469 -32.52 19.24 -13.65
CA PRO A 469 -31.31 19.61 -12.95
C PRO A 469 -30.26 18.51 -13.22
N PRO A 470 -28.97 18.87 -13.36
CA PRO A 470 -27.94 17.87 -13.52
C PRO A 470 -28.03 16.95 -12.31
N VAL A 471 -28.05 15.64 -12.55
CA VAL A 471 -27.89 14.64 -11.50
C VAL A 471 -26.67 15.06 -10.69
N ALA A 472 -26.89 15.54 -9.47
CA ALA A 472 -25.80 15.88 -8.59
C ALA A 472 -24.97 14.60 -8.47
N SER A 473 -23.72 14.64 -8.94
CA SER A 473 -22.75 13.61 -8.62
C SER A 473 -22.68 13.58 -7.09
N ASN A 474 -23.34 12.61 -6.45
CA ASN A 474 -23.27 12.41 -5.01
C ASN A 474 -21.84 11.96 -4.69
N VAL A 475 -20.93 12.92 -4.62
CA VAL A 475 -19.56 12.69 -4.17
C VAL A 475 -19.68 12.37 -2.68
N PRO A 476 -19.26 11.18 -2.23
CA PRO A 476 -19.43 10.73 -0.85
C PRO A 476 -18.41 11.40 0.07
N LEU A 477 -18.27 12.73 -0.01
CA LEU A 477 -17.29 13.52 0.72
C LEU A 477 -18.01 14.71 1.39
N LYS A 478 -17.98 14.75 2.72
CA LYS A 478 -18.64 15.79 3.53
C LYS A 478 -17.60 16.59 4.30
N LYS A 479 -17.81 17.91 4.39
CA LYS A 479 -16.97 18.77 5.22
C LYS A 479 -17.26 18.51 6.71
N VAL A 480 -16.22 18.32 7.50
CA VAL A 480 -16.32 18.18 8.96
C VAL A 480 -16.50 19.57 9.56
N LEU A 481 -17.57 19.76 10.32
CA LEU A 481 -17.91 21.03 10.96
C LEU A 481 -17.36 21.07 12.40
N PRO A 482 -17.00 22.25 12.92
CA PRO A 482 -16.68 22.41 14.34
C PRO A 482 -17.86 22.03 15.27
N PRO A 483 -17.59 21.56 16.50
CA PRO A 483 -16.26 21.42 17.13
C PRO A 483 -15.46 20.22 16.59
N ALA A 484 -14.14 20.23 16.82
CA ALA A 484 -13.25 19.15 16.40
C ALA A 484 -13.66 17.81 17.06
N PRO A 485 -13.96 16.74 16.28
CA PRO A 485 -14.28 15.43 16.85
C PRO A 485 -13.08 14.85 17.62
N SER A 486 -13.31 14.30 18.81
CA SER A 486 -12.27 13.64 19.60
C SER A 486 -11.65 12.43 18.89
N THR A 487 -12.43 11.77 18.04
CA THR A 487 -12.00 10.64 17.19
C THR A 487 -10.98 11.03 16.11
N LEU A 488 -10.73 12.32 15.90
CA LEU A 488 -9.65 12.79 15.03
C LEU A 488 -8.27 12.56 15.67
N ALA A 489 -8.18 12.40 16.99
CA ALA A 489 -6.92 12.08 17.66
C ALA A 489 -6.37 10.72 17.21
N ASN A 490 -5.05 10.58 17.24
CA ASN A 490 -4.29 9.40 16.79
C ASN A 490 -4.52 9.00 15.34
N SER A 491 -5.03 9.91 14.49
CA SER A 491 -5.34 9.63 13.09
C SER A 491 -4.43 10.38 12.12
N LEU A 492 -4.29 9.81 10.91
CA LEU A 492 -3.67 10.50 9.79
C LEU A 492 -4.69 11.32 9.02
N ILE A 493 -4.26 12.51 8.62
CA ILE A 493 -5.00 13.39 7.72
C ILE A 493 -4.15 13.71 6.50
N ALA A 494 -4.76 13.61 5.31
CA ALA A 494 -4.08 13.80 4.04
C ALA A 494 -4.28 15.24 3.55
N ILE A 495 -3.19 15.97 3.36
CA ILE A 495 -3.22 17.31 2.75
C ILE A 495 -3.30 17.14 1.24
N THR A 496 -4.38 17.62 0.63
CA THR A 496 -4.54 17.58 -0.83
C THR A 496 -3.82 18.74 -1.51
N ASN A 497 -3.63 18.64 -2.82
CA ASN A 497 -3.22 19.77 -3.66
C ASN A 497 -4.37 20.75 -3.97
N ALA A 498 -5.62 20.43 -3.61
CA ALA A 498 -6.77 21.30 -3.82
C ALA A 498 -6.81 22.49 -2.84
N PRO A 499 -7.27 23.67 -3.28
CA PRO A 499 -7.51 24.80 -2.38
C PRO A 499 -8.67 24.49 -1.40
N THR A 500 -8.71 25.19 -0.26
CA THR A 500 -9.80 25.04 0.74
C THR A 500 -11.19 25.45 0.24
N THR A 501 -11.25 26.17 -0.89
CA THR A 501 -12.48 26.61 -1.55
C THR A 501 -12.96 25.64 -2.64
N ALA A 502 -12.21 24.55 -2.89
CA ALA A 502 -12.57 23.57 -3.91
C ALA A 502 -13.88 22.85 -3.58
N SER A 503 -14.58 22.42 -4.62
CA SER A 503 -15.75 21.56 -4.51
C SER A 503 -15.36 20.17 -3.98
N ALA A 504 -16.32 19.44 -3.41
CA ALA A 504 -16.08 18.08 -2.91
C ALA A 504 -15.54 17.12 -3.99
N ALA A 505 -15.98 17.28 -5.24
CA ALA A 505 -15.48 16.52 -6.39
C ALA A 505 -14.00 16.79 -6.66
N GLU A 506 -13.61 18.07 -6.68
CA GLU A 506 -12.23 18.47 -6.89
C GLU A 506 -11.31 18.01 -5.74
N VAL A 507 -11.80 18.04 -4.49
CA VAL A 507 -11.05 17.53 -3.34
C VAL A 507 -10.85 16.01 -3.43
N ARG A 508 -11.89 15.25 -3.83
CA ARG A 508 -11.79 13.80 -4.08
C ARG A 508 -10.75 13.48 -5.16
N ASP A 509 -10.73 14.27 -6.23
CA ASP A 509 -9.91 14.02 -7.42
C ASP A 509 -8.49 14.60 -7.33
N ALA A 510 -8.16 15.26 -6.22
CA ALA A 510 -6.88 15.88 -5.98
C ALA A 510 -5.84 14.88 -5.48
N SER A 511 -4.62 15.01 -6.01
CA SER A 511 -3.46 14.29 -5.47
C SER A 511 -3.06 14.83 -4.10
N ILE A 512 -2.30 14.02 -3.37
CA ILE A 512 -1.86 14.30 -2.00
C ILE A 512 -0.49 14.97 -2.01
N MET A 513 -0.37 16.05 -1.25
CA MET A 513 0.89 16.73 -0.97
C MET A 513 1.69 16.02 0.13
N GLY A 514 1.00 15.54 1.16
CA GLY A 514 1.60 14.84 2.28
C GLY A 514 0.58 14.53 3.37
N PHE A 515 1.05 13.98 4.48
CA PHE A 515 0.22 13.57 5.60
C PHE A 515 0.63 14.30 6.87
N LEU A 516 -0.35 14.63 7.71
CA LEU A 516 -0.15 15.03 9.09
C LEU A 516 -0.68 13.93 10.00
N TYR A 517 -0.08 13.82 11.18
CA TYR A 517 -0.60 12.97 12.24
C TYR A 517 -1.18 13.84 13.35
N VAL A 518 -2.45 13.64 13.70
CA VAL A 518 -3.10 14.39 14.78
C VAL A 518 -2.86 13.63 16.09
N ALA A 519 -2.03 14.19 16.97
CA ALA A 519 -1.70 13.56 18.25
C ALA A 519 -2.80 13.79 19.29
N GLU A 520 -3.31 15.01 19.41
CA GLU A 520 -4.28 15.39 20.42
C GLU A 520 -5.31 16.38 19.85
N VAL A 521 -6.53 16.32 20.36
CA VAL A 521 -7.64 17.21 20.01
C VAL A 521 -8.17 17.87 21.28
N ASP A 522 -8.15 19.20 21.33
CA ASP A 522 -8.76 20.01 22.38
C ASP A 522 -10.03 20.63 21.80
N SER A 523 -11.15 19.92 21.93
CA SER A 523 -12.46 20.32 21.39
C SER A 523 -12.99 21.59 22.06
N GLU A 524 -12.67 21.84 23.33
CA GLU A 524 -13.07 23.04 24.07
C GLU A 524 -12.38 24.29 23.53
N LYS A 525 -11.07 24.20 23.24
CA LYS A 525 -10.30 25.31 22.69
C LYS A 525 -10.35 25.39 21.16
N GLY A 526 -10.94 24.40 20.49
CA GLY A 526 -10.95 24.29 19.03
C GLY A 526 -9.55 24.11 18.43
N LYS A 527 -8.63 23.47 19.18
CA LYS A 527 -7.23 23.31 18.76
C LYS A 527 -6.87 21.84 18.58
N ILE A 528 -5.99 21.56 17.63
CA ILE A 528 -5.40 20.23 17.44
C ILE A 528 -3.88 20.33 17.53
N ARG A 529 -3.24 19.31 18.11
CA ARG A 529 -1.78 19.15 18.08
C ARG A 529 -1.45 18.15 16.98
N ALA A 530 -0.77 18.61 15.94
CA ALA A 530 -0.43 17.80 14.78
C ALA A 530 1.08 17.71 14.58
N LEU A 531 1.56 16.53 14.18
CA LEU A 531 2.91 16.27 13.72
C LEU A 531 2.96 16.41 12.20
N ALA A 532 3.86 17.26 11.71
CA ALA A 532 4.13 17.47 10.29
C ALA A 532 5.49 16.87 9.90
N PRO A 533 5.64 16.28 8.72
CA PRO A 533 6.93 15.73 8.26
C PRO A 533 7.94 16.84 7.92
N VAL A 534 7.44 18.03 7.57
CA VAL A 534 8.26 19.20 7.20
C VAL A 534 7.97 20.33 8.18
N GLY A 535 9.03 21.04 8.60
CA GLY A 535 8.91 22.23 9.42
C GLY A 535 8.28 23.40 8.66
N GLY A 536 7.50 24.22 9.36
CA GLY A 536 6.83 25.39 8.79
C GLY A 536 5.32 25.37 8.96
N ARG A 537 4.65 26.36 8.36
CA ARG A 537 3.19 26.47 8.43
C ARG A 537 2.53 25.41 7.56
N VAL A 538 1.47 24.80 8.06
CA VAL A 538 0.60 23.94 7.26
C VAL A 538 0.01 24.75 6.11
N PRO A 539 0.15 24.29 4.85
CA PRO A 539 -0.44 24.98 3.70
C PRO A 539 -1.97 25.07 3.81
N PRO A 540 -2.61 26.18 3.38
CA PRO A 540 -4.05 26.34 3.41
C PRO A 540 -4.71 25.55 2.26
N ARG A 541 -4.74 24.22 2.40
CA ARG A 541 -5.29 23.27 1.41
C ARG A 541 -6.45 22.48 2.01
N ALA A 542 -7.27 21.91 1.16
CA ALA A 542 -8.29 20.96 1.61
C ALA A 542 -7.60 19.70 2.18
N ILE A 543 -8.15 19.18 3.27
CA ILE A 543 -7.61 18.04 4.01
C ILE A 543 -8.65 16.92 4.00
N VAL A 544 -8.22 15.68 3.78
CA VAL A 544 -9.09 14.50 3.83
C VAL A 544 -8.73 13.65 5.05
N TRP A 545 -9.74 13.29 5.83
CA TRP A 545 -9.62 12.45 7.01
C TRP A 545 -10.31 11.12 6.78
N GLY A 546 -9.57 10.02 7.03
CA GLY A 546 -10.04 8.66 6.78
C GLY A 546 -10.81 7.98 7.90
N LYS A 547 -11.05 8.67 9.03
CA LYS A 547 -11.67 8.16 10.27
C LYS A 547 -10.99 6.90 10.84
N LYS A 548 -11.23 5.72 10.25
CA LYS A 548 -10.84 4.40 10.77
C LYS A 548 -9.61 3.80 10.10
N TRP A 549 -9.29 4.22 8.87
CA TRP A 549 -8.21 3.65 8.07
C TRP A 549 -7.17 4.73 7.72
N PRO A 550 -5.85 4.45 7.77
CA PRO A 550 -5.13 3.16 7.88
C PRO A 550 -5.02 2.52 9.28
N GLY A 551 -5.76 3.05 10.25
CA GLY A 551 -5.76 2.64 11.65
C GLY A 551 -5.17 3.73 12.54
N GLU A 552 -5.48 3.65 13.83
CA GLU A 552 -4.86 4.50 14.84
C GLU A 552 -3.40 4.09 15.04
N VAL A 553 -2.51 5.07 15.07
CA VAL A 553 -1.13 4.85 15.50
C VAL A 553 -0.93 5.64 16.78
N VAL A 554 -0.69 4.94 17.89
CA VAL A 554 -0.50 5.57 19.20
C VAL A 554 0.99 5.82 19.43
N GLY A 555 1.33 6.94 20.09
CA GLY A 555 2.70 7.19 20.53
C GLY A 555 3.68 7.59 19.42
N LEU A 556 3.20 8.19 18.32
CA LEU A 556 4.07 8.87 17.35
C LEU A 556 4.63 10.18 17.90
N VAL A 557 3.95 10.79 18.87
CA VAL A 557 4.42 11.98 19.57
C VAL A 557 4.49 11.65 21.05
N GLY A 558 5.70 11.52 21.58
CA GLY A 558 6.02 11.28 22.98
C GLY A 558 7.07 12.29 23.44
#